data_AF-A0A9L0S614-F1
#
_entry.id   AF-A0A9L0S614-F1
#
_cell.length_a   1.000
_cell.length_b   1.000
_cell.length_c   1.000
_cell.angle_alpha   90.00
_cell.angle_beta   90.00
_cell.angle_gamma   90.00
#
_symmetry.space_group_name_H-M   'P 1'
#
loop_
_entity.id
_entity.type
_entity.pdbx_description
1 polymer ?
#
loop_
_entity_poly.entity_id
_entity_poly.type
_entity_poly.pdbx_seq_one_letter_code
_entity_poly.pdbx_strand_id
1 'polypeptide(L)'
;MNGQLNGFHEGFIEEGTFLFTSESVGEGHPGEGDAGLTGRKIIVDTYGGWGAHGGGAFSGKDYTKVDRSAAYAARWVAKSLVKGGLCRRVLVQVSYAIGVSHPLSISIFHYGTSQKSERELLEIVKKNFDLRPGVIVR
;
A
#
# COMPACT_ATOMS: atom_id res chain seq x y z
N MET A 1 3.88 32.96 -5.89
CA MET A 1 3.33 31.86 -6.70
C MET A 1 4.49 30.92 -6.97
N ASN A 2 4.71 29.94 -6.10
CA ASN A 2 5.83 29.00 -6.22
C ASN A 2 5.31 27.82 -7.06
N GLY A 3 5.63 27.85 -8.36
CA GLY A 3 5.13 26.89 -9.32
C GLY A 3 5.92 25.59 -9.22
N GLN A 4 5.24 24.48 -8.93
CA GLN A 4 5.80 23.15 -9.11
C GLN A 4 6.29 23.00 -10.55
N LEU A 5 7.59 22.75 -10.75
CA LEU A 5 8.08 22.21 -12.01
C LEU A 5 7.61 20.76 -12.13
N ASN A 6 6.60 20.52 -12.97
CA ASN A 6 6.22 19.20 -13.48
C ASN A 6 6.05 18.09 -12.41
N GLY A 7 5.47 18.43 -11.26
CA GLY A 7 5.15 17.45 -10.20
C GLY A 7 6.25 17.21 -9.16
N PHE A 8 7.44 17.80 -9.30
CA PHE A 8 8.48 17.78 -8.27
C PHE A 8 8.44 19.06 -7.43
N HIS A 9 8.76 18.93 -6.14
CA HIS A 9 8.97 20.10 -5.28
C HIS A 9 10.38 20.65 -5.55
N GLU A 10 10.52 21.98 -5.68
CA GLU A 10 11.77 22.65 -6.10
C GLU A 10 13.00 22.28 -5.25
N GLY A 11 12.79 21.87 -4.00
CA GLY A 11 13.86 21.43 -3.08
C GLY A 11 14.38 20.00 -3.27
N PHE A 12 13.94 19.26 -4.30
CA PHE A 12 14.46 17.91 -4.57
C PHE A 12 15.53 17.87 -5.68
N ILE A 13 15.68 18.94 -6.45
CA ILE A 13 16.68 19.05 -7.52
C ILE A 13 17.76 20.01 -7.04
N GLU A 14 18.83 19.45 -6.49
CA GLU A 14 19.98 20.18 -5.97
C GLU A 14 21.23 19.94 -6.83
N GLU A 15 22.26 20.76 -6.64
CA GLU A 15 23.56 20.58 -7.30
C GLU A 15 24.14 19.20 -6.99
N GLY A 16 24.45 18.41 -8.04
CA GLY A 16 24.82 16.99 -7.92
C GLY A 16 23.67 15.99 -8.12
N THR A 17 22.44 16.46 -8.34
CA THR A 17 21.33 15.61 -8.81
C THR A 17 21.60 15.14 -10.24
N PHE A 18 21.61 13.83 -10.45
CA PHE A 18 21.79 13.25 -11.78
C PHE A 18 20.45 12.95 -12.44
N LEU A 19 20.21 13.58 -13.59
CA LEU A 19 19.09 13.25 -14.46
C LEU A 19 19.57 12.27 -15.54
N PHE A 20 19.06 11.03 -15.49
CA PHE A 20 19.28 10.05 -16.54
C PHE A 20 18.08 10.03 -17.48
N THR A 21 18.27 10.48 -18.71
CA THR A 21 17.27 10.33 -19.79
C THR A 21 17.83 9.36 -20.82
N SER A 22 17.09 8.28 -21.11
CA SER A 22 17.41 7.39 -22.22
C SER A 22 16.40 7.59 -23.35
N GLU A 23 16.86 7.97 -24.53
CA GLU A 23 16.03 8.00 -25.75
C GLU A 23 16.19 6.67 -26.50
N SER A 24 15.50 5.63 -26.03
CA SER A 24 15.41 4.36 -26.76
C SER A 24 13.94 4.02 -26.93
N VAL A 25 13.31 4.63 -27.93
CA VAL A 25 11.94 4.31 -28.34
C VAL A 25 11.95 4.03 -29.86
N GLY A 26 11.96 2.74 -30.22
CA GLY A 26 11.38 2.26 -31.47
C GLY A 26 9.86 2.09 -31.33
N GLU A 27 9.18 1.47 -32.31
CA GLU A 27 7.70 1.29 -32.34
C GLU A 27 7.13 0.74 -31.02
N GLY A 28 6.67 1.66 -30.15
CA GLY A 28 6.25 1.38 -28.78
C GLY A 28 4.79 0.95 -28.65
N HIS A 29 4.31 0.12 -29.56
CA HIS A 29 2.98 -0.50 -29.43
C HIS A 29 3.08 -1.92 -28.85
N PRO A 30 2.04 -2.42 -28.16
CA PRO A 30 2.12 -3.62 -27.29
C PRO A 30 2.31 -4.96 -28.02
N GLY A 31 2.68 -4.97 -29.29
CA GLY A 31 2.66 -6.17 -30.13
C GLY A 31 3.98 -6.93 -30.23
N GLU A 32 5.14 -6.25 -30.20
CA GLU A 32 6.37 -6.85 -30.73
C GLU A 32 7.56 -6.93 -29.76
N GLY A 33 7.55 -6.24 -28.61
CA GLY A 33 8.73 -6.13 -27.73
C GLY A 33 8.62 -6.67 -26.29
N ASP A 34 7.44 -6.63 -25.67
CA ASP A 34 7.26 -7.01 -24.26
C ASP A 34 5.84 -7.51 -23.98
N ALA A 35 5.70 -8.74 -23.50
CA ALA A 35 4.41 -9.35 -23.22
C ALA A 35 3.88 -8.94 -21.83
N GLY A 36 2.70 -8.33 -21.79
CA GLY A 36 2.03 -7.91 -20.55
C GLY A 36 1.15 -9.00 -19.93
N LEU A 37 1.22 -9.15 -18.60
CA LEU A 37 0.29 -10.00 -17.82
C LEU A 37 -0.27 -9.26 -16.60
N THR A 38 -1.55 -9.49 -16.30
CA THR A 38 -2.22 -8.96 -15.10
C THR A 38 -1.47 -9.38 -13.83
N GLY A 39 -1.28 -8.43 -12.90
CA GLY A 39 -0.66 -8.72 -11.60
C GLY A 39 0.87 -8.80 -11.61
N ARG A 40 1.55 -8.31 -12.66
CA ARG A 40 3.02 -8.27 -12.73
C ARG A 40 3.66 -6.97 -12.25
N LYS A 41 2.86 -6.03 -11.73
CA LYS A 41 3.31 -4.72 -11.23
C LYS A 41 2.87 -4.43 -9.78
N ILE A 42 2.66 -5.47 -8.97
CA ILE A 42 2.11 -5.34 -7.61
C ILE A 42 2.89 -4.43 -6.64
N ILE A 43 4.20 -4.28 -6.80
CA ILE A 43 5.00 -3.35 -5.99
C ILE A 43 4.80 -1.90 -6.46
N VAL A 44 4.63 -1.68 -7.76
CA VAL A 44 4.27 -0.38 -8.34
C VAL A 44 2.86 0.02 -7.91
N ASP A 45 1.91 -0.93 -7.93
CA ASP A 45 0.51 -0.72 -7.52
C ASP A 45 0.34 -0.39 -6.03
N THR A 46 1.36 -0.61 -5.22
CA THR A 46 1.28 -0.44 -3.76
C THR A 46 2.13 0.71 -3.27
N TYR A 47 3.32 0.41 -2.75
CA TYR A 47 4.08 1.35 -1.93
C TYR A 47 5.50 1.56 -2.46
N GLY A 48 5.80 1.17 -3.71
CA GLY A 48 7.08 1.45 -4.36
C GLY A 48 8.28 0.88 -3.61
N GLY A 49 8.13 -0.30 -3.01
CA GLY A 49 9.17 -0.96 -2.22
C GLY A 49 9.15 -0.64 -0.71
N TRP A 50 8.36 0.35 -0.27
CA TRP A 50 8.19 0.65 1.15
C TRP A 50 7.17 -0.27 1.83
N GLY A 51 7.34 -0.51 3.13
CA GLY A 51 6.44 -1.38 3.90
C GLY A 51 6.63 -2.85 3.56
N ALA A 52 5.55 -3.54 3.17
CA ALA A 52 5.56 -4.94 2.78
C ALA A 52 4.40 -5.26 1.81
N HIS A 53 4.47 -6.42 1.15
CA HIS A 53 3.43 -6.90 0.23
C HIS A 53 3.06 -8.36 0.52
N GLY A 54 1.76 -8.69 0.49
CA GLY A 54 1.26 -10.05 0.78
C GLY A 54 1.35 -11.03 -0.41
N GLY A 55 1.75 -10.54 -1.59
CA GLY A 55 1.95 -11.33 -2.82
C GLY A 55 0.73 -11.37 -3.76
N GLY A 56 -0.48 -11.13 -3.26
CA GLY A 56 -1.69 -11.15 -4.08
C GLY A 56 -1.83 -9.93 -5.01
N ALA A 57 -2.09 -10.16 -6.30
CA ALA A 57 -2.46 -9.10 -7.24
C ALA A 57 -3.86 -8.53 -6.95
N PHE A 58 -4.10 -7.27 -7.33
CA PHE A 58 -5.40 -6.63 -7.17
C PHE A 58 -6.29 -6.78 -8.40
N SER A 59 -5.82 -6.39 -9.59
CA SER A 59 -6.59 -6.36 -10.83
C SER A 59 -7.17 -7.73 -11.22
N GLY A 60 -8.36 -7.74 -11.83
CA GLY A 60 -9.05 -8.96 -12.26
C GLY A 60 -9.79 -9.74 -11.16
N LYS A 61 -9.80 -9.25 -9.92
CA LYS A 61 -10.49 -9.88 -8.78
C LYS A 61 -11.75 -9.11 -8.38
N ASP A 62 -12.78 -9.79 -7.93
CA ASP A 62 -13.92 -9.15 -7.27
C ASP A 62 -13.59 -8.81 -5.80
N TYR A 63 -14.46 -8.05 -5.12
CA TYR A 63 -14.22 -7.57 -3.77
C TYR A 63 -14.19 -8.69 -2.70
N THR A 64 -14.74 -9.88 -2.99
CA THR A 64 -14.69 -11.02 -2.06
C THR A 64 -13.27 -11.59 -1.92
N LYS A 65 -12.38 -11.30 -2.87
CA LYS A 65 -10.98 -11.73 -2.80
C LYS A 65 -10.19 -10.83 -1.86
N VAL A 66 -9.82 -11.41 -0.72
CA VAL A 66 -9.12 -10.71 0.37
C VAL A 66 -7.78 -10.11 -0.05
N ASP A 67 -7.14 -10.63 -1.10
CA ASP A 67 -5.95 -10.01 -1.70
C ASP A 67 -6.16 -8.51 -2.01
N ARG A 68 -7.36 -8.16 -2.47
CA ARG A 68 -7.73 -6.78 -2.79
C ARG A 68 -8.39 -6.10 -1.58
N SER A 69 -9.49 -6.66 -1.08
CA SER A 69 -10.30 -5.98 -0.05
C SER A 69 -9.55 -5.82 1.27
N ALA A 70 -8.81 -6.83 1.72
CA ALA A 70 -8.04 -6.71 2.96
C ALA A 70 -6.82 -5.79 2.81
N ALA A 71 -6.18 -5.75 1.63
CA ALA A 71 -5.09 -4.80 1.38
C ALA A 71 -5.60 -3.34 1.46
N TYR A 72 -6.80 -3.08 0.94
CA TYR A 72 -7.43 -1.76 1.03
C TYR A 72 -7.85 -1.43 2.47
N ALA A 73 -8.41 -2.39 3.20
CA ALA A 73 -8.73 -2.22 4.62
C ALA A 73 -7.46 -1.95 5.46
N ALA A 74 -6.38 -2.71 5.25
CA ALA A 74 -5.11 -2.49 5.93
C ALA A 74 -4.52 -1.10 5.62
N ARG A 75 -4.63 -0.63 4.36
CA ARG A 75 -4.27 0.74 3.99
C ARG A 75 -5.11 1.78 4.73
N TRP A 76 -6.41 1.56 4.84
CA TRP A 76 -7.31 2.47 5.54
C TRP A 76 -6.97 2.55 7.03
N VAL A 77 -6.72 1.40 7.67
CA VAL A 77 -6.24 1.34 9.06
C VAL A 77 -4.92 2.11 9.21
N ALA A 78 -3.91 1.80 8.40
CA ALA A 78 -2.60 2.44 8.48
C ALA A 78 -2.69 3.97 8.31
N LYS A 79 -3.45 4.43 7.31
CA LYS A 79 -3.69 5.86 7.07
C LYS A 79 -4.38 6.53 8.25
N SER A 80 -5.35 5.85 8.86
CA SER A 80 -6.12 6.38 10.00
C SER A 80 -5.26 6.52 11.25
N LEU A 81 -4.39 5.55 11.53
CA LEU A 81 -3.44 5.62 12.65
C LEU A 81 -2.47 6.80 12.50
N VAL A 82 -1.94 7.03 11.30
CA VAL A 82 -1.04 8.17 11.03
C VAL A 82 -1.81 9.49 11.07
N LYS A 83 -2.99 9.56 10.44
CA LYS A 83 -3.82 10.77 10.44
C LYS A 83 -4.31 11.15 11.85
N GLY A 84 -4.56 10.16 12.70
CA GLY A 84 -4.92 10.35 14.11
C GLY A 84 -3.74 10.73 15.00
N GLY A 85 -2.53 10.90 14.46
CA GLY A 85 -1.35 11.30 15.22
C GLY A 85 -0.82 10.23 16.17
N LEU A 86 -1.26 8.97 16.03
CA LEU A 86 -0.82 7.87 16.89
C LEU A 86 0.59 7.40 16.56
N CYS A 87 1.02 7.58 15.31
CA CYS A 87 2.36 7.22 14.84
C CYS A 87 2.72 8.05 13.60
N ARG A 88 4.02 8.15 13.29
CA ARG A 88 4.48 8.83 12.07
C ARG A 88 4.50 7.90 10.85
N ARG A 89 4.72 6.61 11.06
CA ARG A 89 4.65 5.55 10.04
C ARG A 89 4.23 4.24 10.68
N VAL A 90 3.52 3.41 9.92
CA VAL A 90 3.05 2.11 10.39
C VAL A 90 2.90 1.14 9.24
N LEU A 91 3.21 -0.12 9.51
CA LEU A 91 2.87 -1.27 8.69
C LEU A 91 1.76 -2.04 9.39
N VAL A 92 0.71 -2.39 8.63
CA VAL A 92 -0.41 -3.20 9.09
C VAL A 92 -0.46 -4.46 8.24
N GLN A 93 -0.44 -5.62 8.89
CA GLN A 93 -0.57 -6.92 8.23
C GLN A 93 -1.87 -7.59 8.70
N VAL A 94 -2.59 -8.19 7.76
CA VAL A 94 -3.82 -8.95 8.03
C VAL A 94 -3.76 -10.26 7.26
N SER A 95 -4.14 -11.38 7.88
CA SER A 95 -4.18 -12.70 7.24
C SER A 95 -5.53 -13.39 7.43
N TYR A 96 -5.90 -14.25 6.47
CA TYR A 96 -7.17 -14.99 6.47
C TYR A 96 -6.95 -16.44 6.08
N ALA A 97 -7.84 -17.31 6.56
CA ALA A 97 -8.02 -18.65 6.00
C ALA A 97 -9.26 -18.69 5.11
N ILE A 98 -9.24 -19.54 4.08
CA ILE A 98 -10.40 -19.77 3.23
C ILE A 98 -11.59 -20.25 4.06
N GLY A 99 -12.76 -19.63 3.85
CA GLY A 99 -13.99 -19.95 4.60
C GLY A 99 -14.07 -19.36 6.00
N VAL A 100 -13.03 -18.68 6.50
CA VAL A 100 -13.05 -18.03 7.82
C VAL A 100 -13.27 -16.53 7.65
N SER A 101 -14.33 -16.01 8.26
CA SER A 101 -14.71 -14.59 8.12
C SER A 101 -13.82 -13.64 8.93
N HIS A 102 -13.34 -14.07 10.09
CA HIS A 102 -12.47 -13.25 10.93
C HIS A 102 -11.01 -13.41 10.50
N PRO A 103 -10.20 -12.35 10.55
CA PRO A 103 -8.76 -12.46 10.34
C PRO A 103 -8.13 -13.46 11.31
N LEU A 104 -7.19 -14.28 10.81
CA LEU A 104 -6.37 -15.15 11.65
C LEU A 104 -5.37 -14.33 12.48
N SER A 105 -4.81 -13.29 11.87
CA SER A 105 -3.90 -12.37 12.53
C SER A 105 -4.09 -10.95 12.03
N ILE A 106 -3.87 -9.99 12.94
CA ILE A 106 -3.69 -8.58 12.66
C ILE A 106 -2.46 -8.14 13.42
N SER A 107 -1.45 -7.65 12.70
CA SER A 107 -0.18 -7.20 13.28
C SER A 107 0.07 -5.74 12.92
N ILE A 108 0.60 -4.98 13.88
CA ILE A 108 0.90 -3.56 13.75
C ILE A 108 2.39 -3.37 14.03
N PHE A 109 3.10 -2.68 13.13
CA PHE A 109 4.51 -2.36 13.31
C PHE A 109 4.75 -0.88 13.03
N HIS A 110 5.02 -0.09 14.07
CA HIS A 110 5.08 1.38 13.98
C HIS A 110 6.51 1.94 13.86
N TYR A 111 7.51 1.07 13.70
CA TYR A 111 8.92 1.45 13.51
C TYR A 111 9.45 2.42 14.59
N GLY A 112 9.04 2.25 15.85
CA GLY A 112 9.45 3.14 16.95
C GLY A 112 8.86 4.56 16.91
N THR A 113 7.91 4.86 16.01
CA THR A 113 7.37 6.22 15.83
C THR A 113 6.09 6.53 16.61
N SER A 114 5.67 5.66 17.51
CA SER A 114 4.49 5.78 18.36
C SER A 114 4.91 5.84 19.81
N GLN A 115 4.18 6.59 20.64
CA GLN A 115 4.30 6.54 22.10
C GLN A 115 3.56 5.33 22.69
N LYS A 116 2.59 4.78 21.95
CA LYS A 116 1.84 3.56 22.32
C LYS A 116 2.54 2.32 21.78
N SER A 117 2.46 1.24 22.54
CA SER A 117 2.91 -0.09 22.10
C SER A 117 2.07 -0.63 20.94
N GLU A 118 2.65 -1.56 20.18
CA GLU A 118 1.95 -2.26 19.08
C GLU A 118 0.66 -2.95 19.55
N ARG A 119 0.67 -3.47 20.79
CA ARG A 119 -0.51 -4.08 21.41
C ARG A 119 -1.61 -3.06 21.67
N GLU A 120 -1.28 -1.89 22.21
CA GLU A 120 -2.28 -0.83 22.41
C GLU A 120 -2.86 -0.32 21.09
N LEU A 121 -2.01 -0.14 20.07
CA LEU A 121 -2.47 0.24 18.73
C LEU A 121 -3.38 -0.83 18.13
N LEU A 122 -3.03 -2.11 18.28
CA LEU A 122 -3.85 -3.23 17.84
C LEU A 122 -5.24 -3.20 18.49
N GLU A 123 -5.32 -2.93 19.80
CA GLU A 123 -6.61 -2.82 20.50
C GLU A 123 -7.44 -1.62 20.01
N ILE A 124 -6.79 -0.50 19.68
CA ILE A 124 -7.47 0.63 19.01
C ILE A 124 -8.03 0.18 17.66
N VAL A 125 -7.24 -0.54 16.85
CA VAL A 125 -7.70 -1.03 15.54
C VAL A 125 -8.90 -1.96 15.70
N LYS A 126 -8.83 -2.95 16.58
CA LYS A 126 -9.93 -3.91 16.82
C LYS A 126 -11.22 -3.26 17.30
N LYS A 127 -11.14 -2.15 18.05
CA LYS A 127 -12.31 -1.42 18.53
C LYS A 127 -12.99 -0.56 17.45
N ASN A 128 -12.26 -0.18 16.41
CA ASN A 128 -12.75 0.80 15.42
C ASN A 128 -12.95 0.20 14.02
N PHE A 129 -12.36 -0.96 13.72
CA PHE A 129 -12.41 -1.58 12.41
C PHE A 129 -12.90 -3.03 12.51
N ASP A 130 -13.97 -3.31 11.76
CA ASP A 130 -14.41 -4.68 11.51
C ASP A 130 -13.79 -5.17 10.19
N LEU A 131 -12.80 -6.04 10.33
CA LEU A 131 -12.03 -6.55 9.19
C LEU A 131 -12.60 -7.84 8.62
N ARG A 132 -13.88 -8.16 8.83
CA ARG A 132 -14.51 -9.29 8.14
C ARG A 132 -14.71 -8.92 6.65
N PRO A 133 -14.39 -9.79 5.68
CA PRO A 133 -14.48 -9.45 4.25
C PRO A 133 -15.86 -8.94 3.81
N GLY A 134 -16.94 -9.49 4.36
CA GLY A 134 -18.31 -9.04 4.07
C GLY A 134 -18.67 -7.67 4.65
N VAL A 135 -17.93 -7.19 5.65
CA VAL A 135 -18.11 -5.87 6.26
C VAL A 135 -17.23 -4.83 5.56
N ILE A 136 -16.00 -5.19 5.19
CA ILE A 136 -15.07 -4.31 4.46
C ILE A 136 -15.66 -3.76 3.16
N VAL A 137 -16.55 -4.53 2.51
CA VAL A 137 -17.05 -4.26 1.16
C VAL A 137 -18.41 -3.57 1.13
N ARG A 138 -18.97 -3.25 2.30
CA ARG A 138 -20.20 -2.46 2.47
C ARG A 138 -19.86 -1.02 2.81
#